data_AF-A0AAV2RTL6-F1
#
_entry.id   AF-A0AAV2RTL6-F1
#
_cell.length_a   1.000
_cell.length_b   1.000
_cell.length_c   1.000
_cell.angle_alpha   90.00
_cell.angle_beta   90.00
_cell.angle_gamma   90.00
#
_symmetry.space_group_name_H-M   'P 1'
#
loop_
_entity.id
_entity.type
_entity.pdbx_description
1 polymer ?
#
loop_
_entity_poly.entity_id
_entity_poly.type
_entity_poly.pdbx_seq_one_letter_code
_entity_poly.pdbx_strand_id
1 'polypeptide(L)'
;MSHTYPWSIHTIEDAMQKKVRQRFLGLSQGLVEVKGPGYIAPIQYANFAHNYYNFRFFPDDVVIMSHPKCGTTWMQEIIWTMRNNVDVHKAKTTPMKFRAPFLDMDFLKPAHLDYDSELLSQFTARHPDLDPMKEGIYIDHLVNTPRPRTMNTHLTFDLLNPDLINTAKIVYVSRNPRDACVSYFHHQRLIRVSEFIGDFEEFVEYWCQDLIGQGPFWAHVEQAWSKKDHPNVLFIFYEDLKEDILTQLQRLNAFLETNLTEDQLLKVAQHTTFESMKNSSTINNTAGAVSAGFFKANEGDFVRKGITGDWQNYFTPEIEKNIEAWMKKWNPISKQVPFKYILND
;
A
#
# COMPACT_ATOMS: atom_id res chain seq x y z
N MET A 1 -25.90 -2.50 -3.53
CA MET A 1 -26.65 -1.33 -3.01
C MET A 1 -25.63 -0.37 -2.43
N SER A 2 -25.93 0.93 -2.33
CA SER A 2 -24.99 1.85 -1.66
C SER A 2 -25.12 1.68 -0.15
N HIS A 3 -24.00 1.49 0.53
CA HIS A 3 -23.88 1.41 1.98
C HIS A 3 -23.70 2.81 2.56
N THR A 4 -24.35 3.08 3.69
CA THR A 4 -24.10 4.33 4.45
C THR A 4 -22.72 4.24 5.10
N TYR A 5 -21.87 5.24 4.89
CA TYR A 5 -20.54 5.31 5.52
C TYR A 5 -20.72 5.42 7.05
N PRO A 6 -20.24 4.45 7.85
CA PRO A 6 -20.61 4.35 9.26
C PRO A 6 -19.69 5.16 10.19
N TRP A 7 -18.59 5.71 9.67
CA TRP A 7 -17.57 6.34 10.48
C TRP A 7 -17.65 7.86 10.47
N SER A 8 -17.27 8.49 11.59
CA SER A 8 -17.02 9.92 11.62
C SER A 8 -15.54 10.21 11.33
N ILE A 9 -15.28 11.32 10.65
CA ILE A 9 -13.92 11.74 10.28
C ILE A 9 -13.65 13.07 10.96
N HIS A 10 -12.58 13.14 11.74
CA HIS A 10 -12.20 14.34 12.49
C HIS A 10 -10.76 14.70 12.17
N THR A 11 -10.43 15.99 12.16
CA THR A 11 -9.03 16.41 12.20
C THR A 11 -8.38 15.89 13.48
N ILE A 12 -7.14 15.41 13.41
CA ILE A 12 -6.38 15.07 14.63
C ILE A 12 -6.17 16.32 15.49
N GLU A 13 -5.81 16.13 16.76
CA GLU A 13 -5.61 17.22 17.72
C GLU A 13 -4.64 18.30 17.21
N ASP A 14 -4.96 19.58 17.45
CA ASP A 14 -4.20 20.72 16.92
C ASP A 14 -2.69 20.68 17.26
N ALA A 15 -2.36 20.22 18.47
CA ALA A 15 -0.97 20.06 18.89
C ALA A 15 -0.24 19.00 18.03
N MET A 16 -0.92 17.90 17.71
CA MET A 16 -0.39 16.85 16.83
C MET A 16 -0.31 17.30 15.38
N GLN A 17 -1.31 18.04 14.87
CA GLN A 17 -1.26 18.67 13.54
C GLN A 17 -0.02 19.55 13.41
N LYS A 18 0.20 20.43 14.41
CA LYS A 18 1.33 21.34 14.43
C LYS A 18 2.66 20.58 14.44
N LYS A 19 2.75 19.51 15.24
CA LYS A 19 3.92 18.62 15.29
C LYS A 19 4.19 17.98 13.91
N VAL A 20 3.19 17.35 13.30
CA VAL A 20 3.34 16.68 11.99
C VAL A 20 3.77 17.67 10.91
N ARG A 21 3.14 18.84 10.82
CA ARG A 21 3.44 19.85 9.79
C ARG A 21 4.85 20.44 9.89
N GLN A 22 5.55 20.29 11.02
CA GLN A 22 6.95 20.70 11.14
C GLN A 22 7.91 19.76 10.39
N ARG A 23 7.53 18.49 10.22
CA ARG A 23 8.40 17.47 9.63
C ARG A 23 7.86 16.85 8.34
N PHE A 24 6.55 16.92 8.07
CA PHE A 24 5.89 16.40 6.88
C PHE A 24 5.30 17.54 6.05
N LEU A 25 6.12 18.16 5.21
CA LEU A 25 5.77 19.41 4.54
C LEU A 25 4.65 19.25 3.49
N GLY A 26 4.51 18.05 2.93
CA GLY A 26 3.47 17.71 1.96
C GLY A 26 2.08 17.61 2.60
N LEU A 27 2.03 17.39 3.91
CA LEU A 27 0.79 17.30 4.71
C LEU A 27 0.39 18.66 5.30
N SER A 28 0.64 19.76 4.58
CA SER A 28 0.36 21.13 5.03
C SER A 28 -1.12 21.37 5.36
N GLN A 29 -2.04 20.68 4.69
CA GLN A 29 -3.48 20.73 5.01
C GLN A 29 -3.86 19.90 6.25
N GLY A 30 -2.95 19.07 6.76
CA GLY A 30 -3.12 18.27 7.96
C GLY A 30 -3.65 16.86 7.71
N LEU A 31 -3.81 16.15 8.83
CA LEU A 31 -4.30 14.77 8.88
C LEU A 31 -5.71 14.70 9.47
N VAL A 32 -6.44 13.65 9.11
CA VAL A 32 -7.70 13.26 9.74
C VAL A 32 -7.58 11.86 10.34
N GLU A 33 -8.39 11.61 11.35
CA GLU A 33 -8.62 10.30 11.94
C GLU A 33 -10.05 9.85 11.63
N VAL A 34 -10.19 8.62 11.14
CA VAL A 34 -11.48 7.93 11.03
C VAL A 34 -11.80 7.28 12.37
N LYS A 35 -12.79 7.80 13.10
CA LYS A 35 -13.17 7.31 14.43
C LYS A 35 -13.82 5.94 14.34
N GLY A 36 -13.46 5.05 15.27
CA GLY A 36 -13.78 3.63 15.22
C GLY A 36 -12.55 2.84 14.76
N PRO A 37 -12.22 2.82 13.45
CA PRO A 37 -11.02 2.17 12.93
C PRO A 37 -9.70 2.79 13.43
N GLY A 38 -9.73 4.07 13.83
CA GLY A 38 -8.54 4.83 14.25
C GLY A 38 -7.61 5.20 13.09
N TYR A 39 -8.05 5.07 11.85
CA TYR A 39 -7.20 5.22 10.66
C TYR A 39 -6.80 6.68 10.43
N ILE A 40 -5.50 6.92 10.25
CA ILE A 40 -4.95 8.25 10.00
C ILE A 40 -4.70 8.44 8.50
N ALA A 41 -5.15 9.54 7.91
CA ALA A 41 -4.95 9.86 6.50
C ALA A 41 -4.78 11.37 6.26
N PRO A 42 -4.22 11.79 5.12
CA PRO A 42 -4.34 13.18 4.67
C PRO A 42 -5.80 13.64 4.66
N ILE A 43 -6.06 14.92 4.97
CA ILE A 43 -7.43 15.47 5.06
C ILE A 43 -8.28 15.23 3.80
N GLN A 44 -7.64 15.08 2.64
CA GLN A 44 -8.29 14.80 1.36
C GLN A 44 -9.05 13.47 1.38
N TYR A 45 -8.71 12.52 2.26
CA TYR A 45 -9.44 11.27 2.40
C TYR A 45 -10.93 11.50 2.68
N ALA A 46 -11.27 12.54 3.46
CA ALA A 46 -12.66 12.86 3.80
C ALA A 46 -13.53 13.15 2.56
N ASN A 47 -12.93 13.65 1.47
CA ASN A 47 -13.66 13.95 0.24
C ASN A 47 -14.08 12.68 -0.52
N PHE A 48 -13.36 11.57 -0.33
CA PHE A 48 -13.52 10.34 -1.11
C PHE A 48 -13.94 9.13 -0.25
N ALA A 49 -14.05 9.29 1.08
CA ALA A 49 -14.36 8.20 2.00
C ALA A 49 -15.62 7.43 1.60
N HIS A 50 -16.68 8.14 1.19
CA HIS A 50 -17.91 7.53 0.71
C HIS A 50 -17.70 6.74 -0.59
N ASN A 51 -16.90 7.24 -1.53
CA ASN A 51 -16.58 6.58 -2.80
C ASN A 51 -15.82 5.28 -2.57
N TYR A 52 -14.83 5.26 -1.66
CA TYR A 52 -14.09 4.05 -1.31
C TYR A 52 -14.97 3.00 -0.62
N TYR A 53 -15.80 3.43 0.33
CA TYR A 53 -16.72 2.55 1.04
C TYR A 53 -17.82 1.98 0.14
N ASN A 54 -18.16 2.69 -0.94
CA ASN A 54 -19.13 2.23 -1.93
C ASN A 54 -18.49 1.71 -3.22
N PHE A 55 -17.16 1.54 -3.24
CA PHE A 55 -16.47 1.03 -4.40
C PHE A 55 -17.01 -0.36 -4.74
N ARG A 56 -17.37 -0.58 -6.00
CA ARG A 56 -17.97 -1.85 -6.45
C ARG A 56 -16.88 -2.84 -6.84
N PHE A 57 -16.75 -3.89 -6.03
CA PHE A 57 -15.95 -5.07 -6.34
C PHE A 57 -16.77 -6.10 -7.12
N PHE A 58 -16.07 -7.03 -7.77
CA PHE A 58 -16.65 -8.12 -8.54
C PHE A 58 -15.89 -9.44 -8.33
N PRO A 59 -16.51 -10.60 -8.67
CA PRO A 59 -15.92 -11.92 -8.42
C PRO A 59 -14.55 -12.21 -9.04
N ASP A 60 -14.21 -11.55 -10.15
CA ASP A 60 -12.92 -11.74 -10.84
C ASP A 60 -11.85 -10.70 -10.42
N ASP A 61 -12.16 -9.85 -9.45
CA ASP A 61 -11.21 -8.88 -8.92
C ASP A 61 -10.21 -9.58 -7.99
N VAL A 62 -8.97 -9.09 -8.02
CA VAL A 62 -7.96 -9.40 -7.00
C VAL A 62 -7.47 -8.10 -6.38
N VAL A 63 -7.64 -7.97 -5.07
CA VAL A 63 -7.25 -6.81 -4.28
C VAL A 63 -5.99 -7.12 -3.48
N ILE A 64 -4.91 -6.41 -3.75
CA ILE A 64 -3.66 -6.51 -3.02
C ILE A 64 -3.70 -5.48 -1.90
N MET A 65 -3.77 -5.95 -0.67
CA MET A 65 -3.88 -5.11 0.50
C MET A 65 -2.61 -5.22 1.34
N SER A 66 -2.11 -4.10 1.86
CA SER A 66 -1.03 -4.12 2.83
C SER A 66 -0.95 -2.78 3.55
N HIS A 67 -0.35 -2.74 4.74
CA HIS A 67 0.22 -1.46 5.19
C HIS A 67 1.31 -1.01 4.19
N PRO A 68 1.53 0.30 3.98
CA PRO A 68 2.63 0.77 3.14
C PRO A 68 3.96 0.07 3.41
N LYS A 69 4.68 -0.23 2.33
CA LYS A 69 6.05 -0.78 2.31
C LYS A 69 6.22 -2.21 2.83
N CYS A 70 5.13 -2.97 2.87
CA CYS A 70 5.15 -4.40 3.16
C CYS A 70 5.31 -5.30 1.93
N GLY A 71 5.45 -4.76 0.70
CA GLY A 71 5.70 -5.56 -0.51
C GLY A 71 4.62 -5.46 -1.60
N THR A 72 3.71 -4.49 -1.52
CA THR A 72 2.61 -4.27 -2.47
C THR A 72 3.02 -4.33 -3.93
N THR A 73 4.03 -3.56 -4.33
CA THR A 73 4.46 -3.48 -5.73
C THR A 73 5.01 -4.79 -6.26
N TRP A 74 5.68 -5.56 -5.39
CA TRP A 74 6.16 -6.89 -5.75
C TRP A 74 4.99 -7.83 -5.99
N MET A 75 3.99 -7.80 -5.09
CA MET A 75 2.77 -8.60 -5.25
C MET A 75 1.92 -8.17 -6.46
N GLN A 76 1.85 -6.86 -6.76
CA GLN A 76 1.19 -6.35 -7.98
C GLN A 76 1.82 -6.96 -9.23
N GLU A 77 3.16 -6.95 -9.32
CA GLU A 77 3.86 -7.53 -10.47
C GLU A 77 3.63 -9.04 -10.58
N ILE A 78 3.72 -9.76 -9.46
CA ILE A 78 3.50 -11.21 -9.39
C ILE A 78 2.09 -11.56 -9.87
N ILE A 79 1.06 -11.03 -9.21
CA ILE A 79 -0.33 -11.42 -9.45
C ILE A 79 -0.78 -11.03 -10.85
N TRP A 80 -0.42 -9.81 -11.29
CA TRP A 80 -0.80 -9.37 -12.63
C TRP A 80 -0.15 -10.25 -13.70
N THR A 81 1.13 -10.57 -13.56
CA THR A 81 1.85 -11.44 -14.53
C THR A 81 1.24 -12.84 -14.54
N MET A 82 0.95 -13.42 -13.37
CA MET A 82 0.32 -14.75 -13.26
C MET A 82 -1.05 -14.79 -13.97
N ARG A 83 -1.90 -13.79 -13.72
CA ARG A 83 -3.25 -13.73 -14.28
C ARG A 83 -3.32 -13.42 -15.78
N ASN A 84 -2.25 -12.88 -16.34
CA ASN A 84 -2.14 -12.67 -17.79
C ASN A 84 -1.37 -13.83 -18.45
N ASN A 85 -1.51 -15.05 -17.93
CA ASN A 85 -0.88 -16.28 -18.45
C ASN A 85 0.64 -16.14 -18.65
N VAL A 86 1.31 -15.47 -17.71
CA VAL A 86 2.76 -15.19 -17.74
C VAL A 86 3.19 -14.30 -18.92
N ASP A 87 2.41 -13.26 -19.22
CA ASP A 87 2.76 -12.23 -20.21
C ASP A 87 3.76 -11.20 -19.63
N VAL A 88 5.01 -11.64 -19.50
CA VAL A 88 6.14 -10.82 -19.04
C VAL A 88 6.42 -9.65 -19.98
N HIS A 89 6.18 -9.81 -21.29
CA HIS A 89 6.40 -8.74 -22.25
C HIS A 89 5.43 -7.57 -22.00
N LYS A 90 4.14 -7.87 -21.83
CA LYS A 90 3.15 -6.85 -21.51
C LYS A 90 3.39 -6.24 -20.12
N ALA A 91 3.86 -7.03 -19.15
CA ALA A 91 4.27 -6.52 -17.83
C ALA A 91 5.40 -5.47 -17.93
N LYS A 92 6.39 -5.73 -18.80
CA LYS A 92 7.55 -4.84 -19.05
C LYS A 92 7.21 -3.59 -19.85
N THR A 93 6.12 -3.58 -20.61
CA THR A 93 5.77 -2.48 -21.52
C THR A 93 4.59 -1.64 -21.04
N THR A 94 3.71 -2.21 -20.22
CA THR A 94 2.55 -1.51 -19.67
C THR A 94 2.88 -0.93 -18.30
N PRO A 95 2.73 0.39 -18.07
CA PRO A 95 2.93 1.00 -16.75
C PRO A 95 2.10 0.36 -15.65
N MET A 96 2.65 0.27 -14.42
CA MET A 96 1.97 -0.36 -13.27
C MET A 96 0.56 0.24 -13.01
N LYS A 97 0.40 1.56 -13.19
CA LYS A 97 -0.89 2.26 -13.02
C LYS A 97 -2.04 1.73 -13.90
N PHE A 98 -1.72 1.07 -15.02
CA PHE A 98 -2.70 0.45 -15.92
C PHE A 98 -2.86 -1.06 -15.71
N ARG A 99 -1.89 -1.69 -15.04
CA ARG A 99 -1.89 -3.13 -14.78
C ARG A 99 -2.59 -3.45 -13.47
N ALA A 100 -2.14 -2.81 -12.40
CA ALA A 100 -2.70 -2.97 -11.07
C ALA A 100 -2.89 -1.58 -10.45
N PRO A 101 -3.96 -0.84 -10.81
CA PRO A 101 -4.17 0.52 -10.34
C PRO A 101 -4.25 0.59 -8.81
N PHE A 102 -3.75 1.70 -8.25
CA PHE A 102 -3.78 1.97 -6.81
C PHE A 102 -5.04 2.76 -6.46
N LEU A 103 -5.93 2.13 -5.69
CA LEU A 103 -7.25 2.67 -5.34
C LEU A 103 -7.15 4.01 -4.59
N ASP A 104 -6.18 4.14 -3.69
CA ASP A 104 -6.06 5.25 -2.74
C ASP A 104 -5.56 6.57 -3.37
N MET A 105 -5.28 6.59 -4.67
CA MET A 105 -4.54 7.69 -5.30
C MET A 105 -5.25 9.05 -5.25
N ASP A 106 -6.58 9.09 -5.22
CA ASP A 106 -7.32 10.37 -5.20
C ASP A 106 -7.04 11.19 -3.94
N PHE A 107 -6.86 10.55 -2.77
CA PHE A 107 -6.50 11.27 -1.54
C PHE A 107 -5.00 11.38 -1.28
N LEU A 108 -4.17 10.70 -2.07
CA LEU A 108 -2.70 10.71 -1.93
C LEU A 108 -2.00 11.56 -3.00
N LYS A 109 -2.74 12.14 -3.95
CA LYS A 109 -2.17 13.10 -4.89
C LYS A 109 -1.74 14.36 -4.12
N PRO A 110 -0.48 14.81 -4.23
CA PRO A 110 -0.07 16.09 -3.66
C PRO A 110 -0.98 17.23 -4.17
N ALA A 111 -1.42 18.10 -3.26
CA ALA A 111 -2.41 19.13 -3.56
C ALA A 111 -1.95 20.12 -4.66
N HIS A 112 -0.63 20.33 -4.77
CA HIS A 112 -0.01 21.26 -5.72
C HIS A 112 0.27 20.66 -7.11
N LEU A 113 0.00 19.37 -7.33
CA LEU A 113 0.19 18.74 -8.64
C LEU A 113 -1.13 18.65 -9.40
N ASP A 114 -1.04 18.77 -10.72
CA ASP A 114 -2.15 18.41 -11.60
C ASP A 114 -2.41 16.91 -11.58
N TYR A 115 -3.60 16.52 -12.02
CA TYR A 115 -3.91 15.12 -12.28
C TYR A 115 -3.08 14.56 -13.42
N ASP A 116 -2.92 13.23 -13.44
CA ASP A 116 -2.36 12.52 -14.59
C ASP A 116 -3.17 12.87 -15.84
N SER A 117 -2.52 13.50 -16.82
CA SER A 117 -3.19 14.10 -17.98
C SER A 117 -3.94 13.07 -18.83
N GLU A 118 -3.43 11.85 -18.90
CA GLU A 118 -4.07 10.76 -19.62
C GLU A 118 -5.35 10.31 -18.91
N LEU A 119 -5.29 10.10 -17.59
CA LEU A 119 -6.46 9.73 -16.80
C LEU A 119 -7.50 10.85 -16.74
N LEU A 120 -7.05 12.10 -16.61
CA LEU A 120 -7.93 13.27 -16.63
C LEU A 120 -8.66 13.39 -17.97
N SER A 121 -7.95 13.21 -19.09
CA SER A 121 -8.56 13.21 -20.42
C SER A 121 -9.61 12.11 -20.57
N GLN A 122 -9.29 10.89 -20.13
CA GLN A 122 -10.23 9.76 -20.15
C GLN A 122 -11.45 10.01 -19.25
N PHE A 123 -11.26 10.61 -18.07
CA PHE A 123 -12.34 10.97 -17.17
C PHE A 123 -13.27 11.99 -17.83
N THR A 124 -12.73 13.11 -18.31
CA THR A 124 -13.51 14.20 -18.93
C THR A 124 -14.28 13.72 -20.17
N ALA A 125 -13.68 12.81 -20.95
CA ALA A 125 -14.35 12.22 -22.12
C ALA A 125 -15.56 11.35 -21.73
N ARG A 126 -15.50 10.65 -20.59
CA ARG A 126 -16.58 9.79 -20.08
C ARG A 126 -17.62 10.57 -19.30
N HIS A 127 -17.20 11.64 -18.63
CA HIS A 127 -18.00 12.43 -17.70
C HIS A 127 -17.85 13.94 -17.95
N PRO A 128 -18.34 14.47 -19.09
CA PRO A 128 -18.11 15.87 -19.48
C PRO A 128 -18.73 16.89 -18.51
N ASP A 129 -19.73 16.47 -17.72
CA ASP A 129 -20.48 17.33 -16.80
C ASP A 129 -20.03 17.19 -15.33
N LEU A 130 -19.06 16.33 -15.04
CA LEU A 130 -18.59 16.07 -13.68
C LEU A 130 -17.28 16.80 -13.37
N ASP A 131 -17.11 17.20 -12.11
CA ASP A 131 -15.89 17.84 -11.62
C ASP A 131 -14.85 16.76 -11.24
N PRO A 132 -13.74 16.62 -11.99
CA PRO A 132 -12.71 15.60 -11.70
C PRO A 132 -12.10 15.76 -10.30
N MET A 133 -12.14 16.96 -9.72
CA MET A 133 -11.61 17.23 -8.37
C MET A 133 -12.48 16.64 -7.26
N LYS A 134 -13.76 16.33 -7.55
CA LYS A 134 -14.73 15.84 -6.56
C LYS A 134 -15.08 14.37 -6.75
N GLU A 135 -15.06 13.87 -7.98
CA GLU A 135 -15.52 12.51 -8.27
C GLU A 135 -14.46 11.42 -8.10
N GLY A 136 -13.18 11.81 -8.12
CA GLY A 136 -12.05 10.89 -7.97
C GLY A 136 -11.70 10.18 -9.28
N ILE A 137 -10.75 10.75 -10.03
CA ILE A 137 -10.35 10.23 -11.35
C ILE A 137 -9.66 8.86 -11.27
N TYR A 138 -8.98 8.54 -10.17
CA TYR A 138 -8.28 7.27 -10.04
C TYR A 138 -9.23 6.14 -9.68
N ILE A 139 -10.22 6.40 -8.81
CA ILE A 139 -11.38 5.52 -8.59
C ILE A 139 -12.07 5.23 -9.93
N ASP A 140 -12.37 6.27 -10.70
CA ASP A 140 -13.05 6.14 -11.98
C ASP A 140 -12.23 5.36 -13.03
N HIS A 141 -10.91 5.59 -13.11
CA HIS A 141 -10.00 4.75 -13.89
C HIS A 141 -10.09 3.26 -13.50
N LEU A 142 -10.16 2.98 -12.20
CA LEU A 142 -10.27 1.62 -11.67
C LEU A 142 -11.61 0.95 -12.01
N VAL A 143 -12.70 1.73 -12.00
CA VAL A 143 -14.02 1.27 -12.48
C VAL A 143 -13.96 0.82 -13.94
N ASN A 144 -13.17 1.51 -14.76
CA ASN A 144 -13.10 1.29 -16.21
C ASN A 144 -11.88 0.44 -16.64
N THR A 145 -11.11 -0.06 -15.70
CA THR A 145 -9.99 -0.97 -15.98
C THR A 145 -10.51 -2.29 -16.57
N PRO A 146 -9.91 -2.79 -17.67
CA PRO A 146 -10.31 -4.05 -18.28
C PRO A 146 -10.33 -5.21 -17.28
N ARG A 147 -11.33 -6.07 -17.43
CA ARG A 147 -11.53 -7.24 -16.56
C ARG A 147 -10.74 -8.45 -17.07
N PRO A 148 -10.30 -9.37 -16.19
CA PRO A 148 -10.39 -9.29 -14.73
C PRO A 148 -9.49 -8.17 -14.17
N ARG A 149 -9.85 -7.53 -13.04
CA ARG A 149 -9.06 -6.40 -12.49
C ARG A 149 -8.10 -6.85 -11.40
N THR A 150 -6.84 -6.48 -11.49
CA THR A 150 -5.91 -6.52 -10.35
C THR A 150 -5.81 -5.09 -9.82
N MET A 151 -5.81 -4.90 -8.52
CA MET A 151 -5.66 -3.58 -7.91
C MET A 151 -4.92 -3.66 -6.58
N ASN A 152 -4.48 -2.53 -6.06
CA ASN A 152 -3.95 -2.47 -4.70
C ASN A 152 -4.58 -1.35 -3.86
N THR A 153 -4.47 -1.48 -2.54
CA THR A 153 -4.94 -0.49 -1.57
C THR A 153 -4.13 -0.58 -0.27
N HIS A 154 -4.03 0.55 0.43
CA HIS A 154 -3.52 0.68 1.80
C HIS A 154 -4.63 1.12 2.77
N LEU A 155 -5.89 1.08 2.33
CA LEU A 155 -7.06 1.18 3.19
C LEU A 155 -7.29 -0.15 3.90
N THR A 156 -7.78 -0.09 5.13
CA THR A 156 -8.19 -1.27 5.89
C THR A 156 -9.56 -1.77 5.45
N PHE A 157 -9.91 -3.00 5.87
CA PHE A 157 -11.21 -3.60 5.53
C PHE A 157 -12.39 -2.72 5.94
N ASP A 158 -12.32 -2.08 7.11
CA ASP A 158 -13.41 -1.23 7.63
C ASP A 158 -13.67 0.03 6.79
N LEU A 159 -12.70 0.44 5.96
CA LEU A 159 -12.80 1.64 5.12
C LEU A 159 -13.20 1.33 3.69
N LEU A 160 -13.35 0.05 3.36
CA LEU A 160 -13.74 -0.44 2.05
C LEU A 160 -15.15 -1.00 2.12
N ASN A 161 -15.70 -1.30 0.95
CA ASN A 161 -17.02 -1.90 0.83
C ASN A 161 -17.14 -3.18 1.68
N PRO A 162 -18.13 -3.28 2.58
CA PRO A 162 -18.35 -4.47 3.41
C PRO A 162 -18.50 -5.78 2.61
N ASP A 163 -18.98 -5.68 1.36
CA ASP A 163 -19.15 -6.82 0.48
C ASP A 163 -17.82 -7.34 -0.10
N LEU A 164 -16.71 -6.59 0.03
CA LEU A 164 -15.40 -6.90 -0.56
C LEU A 164 -14.97 -8.34 -0.26
N ILE A 165 -14.95 -8.72 1.02
CA ILE A 165 -14.41 -10.02 1.44
C ILE A 165 -15.25 -11.20 0.92
N ASN A 166 -16.55 -10.99 0.69
CA ASN A 166 -17.45 -12.00 0.13
C ASN A 166 -17.52 -11.96 -1.40
N THR A 167 -16.90 -10.95 -2.03
CA THR A 167 -17.00 -10.73 -3.47
C THR A 167 -15.71 -11.04 -4.20
N ALA A 168 -14.58 -10.47 -3.79
CA ALA A 168 -13.31 -10.56 -4.52
C ALA A 168 -12.24 -11.33 -3.74
N LYS A 169 -11.19 -11.79 -4.42
CA LYS A 169 -10.01 -12.37 -3.75
C LYS A 169 -9.12 -11.25 -3.21
N ILE A 170 -8.68 -11.38 -1.96
CA ILE A 170 -7.78 -10.44 -1.29
C ILE A 170 -6.47 -11.15 -0.99
N VAL A 171 -5.37 -10.56 -1.45
CA VAL A 171 -4.02 -10.98 -1.04
C VAL A 171 -3.47 -9.92 -0.11
N TYR A 172 -3.37 -10.25 1.17
CA TYR A 172 -2.77 -9.37 2.17
C TYR A 172 -1.29 -9.65 2.31
N VAL A 173 -0.45 -8.62 2.20
CA VAL A 173 1.00 -8.73 2.42
C VAL A 173 1.39 -8.01 3.70
N SER A 174 1.98 -8.76 4.62
CA SER A 174 2.56 -8.22 5.86
C SER A 174 4.08 -8.32 5.84
N ARG A 175 4.75 -7.54 6.67
CA ARG A 175 6.21 -7.53 6.80
C ARG A 175 6.59 -7.29 8.25
N ASN A 176 7.75 -7.77 8.67
CA ASN A 176 8.29 -7.46 9.99
C ASN A 176 8.20 -5.94 10.24
N PRO A 177 7.58 -5.51 11.36
CA PRO A 177 7.29 -4.10 11.64
C PRO A 177 8.55 -3.23 11.66
N ARG A 178 9.71 -3.79 12.05
CA ARG A 178 10.98 -3.05 12.11
C ARG A 178 11.49 -2.71 10.71
N ASP A 179 11.48 -3.69 9.80
CA ASP A 179 11.85 -3.47 8.39
C ASP A 179 10.82 -2.61 7.65
N ALA A 180 9.53 -2.76 7.98
CA ALA A 180 8.47 -1.90 7.46
C ALA A 180 8.71 -0.44 7.86
N CYS A 181 9.04 -0.17 9.14
CA CYS A 181 9.38 1.15 9.65
C CYS A 181 10.56 1.78 8.88
N VAL A 182 11.69 1.07 8.74
CA VAL A 182 12.84 1.57 7.96
C VAL A 182 12.45 1.84 6.51
N SER A 183 11.73 0.92 5.88
CA SER A 183 11.32 1.12 4.49
C SER A 183 10.35 2.27 4.32
N TYR A 184 9.52 2.55 5.33
CA TYR A 184 8.57 3.63 5.31
C TYR A 184 9.22 4.99 5.54
N PHE A 185 10.22 5.07 6.44
CA PHE A 185 11.06 6.27 6.59
C PHE A 185 11.62 6.76 5.25
N HIS A 186 12.33 5.89 4.51
CA HIS A 186 12.90 6.25 3.21
C HIS A 186 11.82 6.65 2.19
N HIS A 187 10.66 5.99 2.23
CA HIS A 187 9.56 6.33 1.34
C HIS A 187 8.92 7.68 1.68
N GLN A 188 8.77 8.00 2.96
CA GLN A 188 8.20 9.26 3.45
C GLN A 188 9.11 10.44 3.13
N ARG A 189 10.44 10.22 3.10
CA ARG A 189 11.39 11.17 2.52
C ARG A 189 11.22 11.30 1.01
N LEU A 190 11.09 10.18 0.28
CA LEU A 190 11.01 10.18 -1.18
C LEU A 190 9.76 10.86 -1.75
N ILE A 191 8.58 10.63 -1.18
CA ILE A 191 7.31 11.06 -1.78
C ILE A 191 6.93 12.50 -1.40
N ARG A 192 6.39 13.25 -2.37
CA ARG A 192 5.93 14.65 -2.18
C ARG A 192 4.58 14.76 -1.48
N VAL A 193 3.80 13.67 -1.41
CA VAL A 193 2.56 13.67 -0.63
C VAL A 193 2.84 13.91 0.86
N SER A 194 3.94 13.35 1.36
CA SER A 194 4.37 13.48 2.75
C SER A 194 5.48 14.50 2.93
N GLU A 195 6.50 14.43 2.07
CA GLU A 195 7.68 15.29 2.08
C GLU A 195 8.31 15.39 3.47
N PHE A 196 8.71 14.23 4.01
CA PHE A 196 9.37 14.17 5.31
C PHE A 196 10.79 14.76 5.26
N ILE A 197 11.16 15.56 6.25
CA ILE A 197 12.46 16.27 6.33
C ILE A 197 13.26 16.02 7.62
N GLY A 198 12.88 15.01 8.43
CA GLY A 198 13.62 14.61 9.63
C GLY A 198 14.60 13.45 9.41
N ASP A 199 15.32 13.08 10.46
CA ASP A 199 16.15 11.87 10.51
C ASP A 199 15.35 10.61 10.90
N PHE A 200 16.03 9.48 11.07
CA PHE A 200 15.38 8.20 11.34
C PHE A 200 14.85 8.13 12.77
N GLU A 201 15.61 8.63 13.73
CA GLU A 201 15.24 8.75 15.14
C GLU A 201 13.94 9.56 15.29
N GLU A 202 13.88 10.74 14.68
CA GLU A 202 12.69 11.58 14.66
C GLU A 202 11.51 10.85 14.01
N PHE A 203 11.75 10.15 12.89
CA PHE A 203 10.71 9.38 12.22
C PHE A 203 10.11 8.28 13.11
N VAL A 204 10.96 7.56 13.86
CA VAL A 204 10.54 6.51 14.80
C VAL A 204 9.58 7.08 15.85
N GLU A 205 9.75 8.32 16.29
CA GLU A 205 8.82 8.94 17.22
C GLU A 205 7.39 9.04 16.65
N TYR A 206 7.25 9.48 15.39
CA TYR A 206 5.96 9.56 14.71
C TYR A 206 5.35 8.18 14.47
N TRP A 207 6.19 7.21 14.07
CA TRP A 207 5.78 5.83 13.87
C TRP A 207 5.22 5.21 15.15
N CYS A 208 5.95 5.34 16.27
CA CYS A 208 5.54 4.81 17.57
C CYS A 208 4.34 5.55 18.19
N GLN A 209 4.03 6.76 17.72
CA GLN A 209 2.83 7.51 18.09
C GLN A 209 1.64 7.20 17.19
N ASP A 210 1.80 6.33 16.19
CA ASP A 210 0.79 6.03 15.16
C ASP A 210 0.33 7.30 14.39
N LEU A 211 1.20 8.30 14.25
CA LEU A 211 0.92 9.62 13.65
C LEU A 211 1.35 9.75 12.17
N ILE A 212 1.51 8.62 11.48
CA ILE A 212 1.85 8.59 10.06
C ILE A 212 0.62 8.09 9.30
N GLY A 213 0.37 8.70 8.14
CA GLY A 213 -0.78 8.33 7.31
C GLY A 213 -0.80 6.84 6.95
N GLN A 214 -1.99 6.34 6.64
CA GLN A 214 -2.27 4.95 6.26
C GLN A 214 -1.97 3.90 7.35
N GLY A 215 -1.97 4.33 8.61
CA GLY A 215 -1.89 3.51 9.81
C GLY A 215 -3.10 3.70 10.73
N PRO A 216 -3.09 3.12 11.95
CA PRO A 216 -1.96 2.48 12.61
C PRO A 216 -1.55 1.13 12.03
N PHE A 217 -0.25 0.82 12.02
CA PHE A 217 0.30 -0.43 11.45
C PHE A 217 -0.35 -1.69 12.03
N TRP A 218 -0.43 -1.78 13.36
CA TRP A 218 -0.91 -2.98 14.02
C TRP A 218 -2.42 -3.19 13.88
N ALA A 219 -3.22 -2.12 13.92
CA ALA A 219 -4.65 -2.20 13.59
C ALA A 219 -4.86 -2.70 12.15
N HIS A 220 -4.05 -2.21 11.20
CA HIS A 220 -4.11 -2.66 9.81
C HIS A 220 -3.79 -4.16 9.66
N VAL A 221 -2.75 -4.64 10.35
CA VAL A 221 -2.37 -6.06 10.35
C VAL A 221 -3.40 -6.92 11.08
N GLU A 222 -3.93 -6.48 12.22
CA GLU A 222 -4.94 -7.20 13.00
C GLU A 222 -6.19 -7.49 12.18
N GLN A 223 -6.70 -6.48 11.46
CA GLN A 223 -7.90 -6.63 10.66
C GLN A 223 -7.75 -7.70 9.57
N ALA A 224 -6.55 -7.83 9.00
CA ALA A 224 -6.26 -8.87 8.03
C ALA A 224 -5.99 -10.23 8.68
N TRP A 225 -5.24 -10.25 9.79
CA TRP A 225 -4.91 -11.48 10.51
C TRP A 225 -6.15 -12.18 11.08
N SER A 226 -7.10 -11.41 11.61
CA SER A 226 -8.41 -11.93 12.07
C SER A 226 -9.25 -12.54 10.95
N LYS A 227 -8.98 -12.19 9.69
CA LYS A 227 -9.68 -12.67 8.49
C LYS A 227 -8.87 -13.68 7.67
N LYS A 228 -7.68 -14.08 8.13
CA LYS A 228 -6.74 -14.93 7.37
C LYS A 228 -7.29 -16.30 6.96
N ASP A 229 -8.29 -16.80 7.70
CA ASP A 229 -8.91 -18.10 7.46
C ASP A 229 -10.14 -18.00 6.54
N HIS A 230 -10.52 -16.78 6.12
CA HIS A 230 -11.60 -16.58 5.17
C HIS A 230 -11.17 -17.08 3.77
N PRO A 231 -12.02 -17.81 3.02
CA PRO A 231 -11.63 -18.45 1.75
C PRO A 231 -11.16 -17.46 0.66
N ASN A 232 -11.59 -16.20 0.74
CA ASN A 232 -11.17 -15.12 -0.16
C ASN A 232 -10.00 -14.29 0.37
N VAL A 233 -9.33 -14.69 1.45
CA VAL A 233 -8.17 -13.97 2.00
C VAL A 233 -6.95 -14.88 1.99
N LEU A 234 -5.88 -14.44 1.33
CA LEU A 234 -4.57 -15.06 1.43
C LEU A 234 -3.61 -14.11 2.14
N PHE A 235 -3.17 -14.50 3.33
CA PHE A 235 -2.17 -13.77 4.09
C PHE A 235 -0.76 -14.26 3.74
N ILE A 236 0.12 -13.33 3.34
CA ILE A 236 1.50 -13.59 2.94
C ILE A 236 2.44 -12.70 3.74
N PHE A 237 3.56 -13.26 4.22
CA PHE A 237 4.66 -12.49 4.76
C PHE A 237 5.68 -12.17 3.66
N TYR A 238 6.17 -10.94 3.64
CA TYR A 238 7.25 -10.51 2.76
C TYR A 238 8.50 -11.38 2.93
N GLU A 239 8.77 -11.79 4.17
CA GLU A 239 9.87 -12.68 4.53
C GLU A 239 9.73 -14.05 3.85
N ASP A 240 8.52 -14.61 3.79
CA ASP A 240 8.27 -15.89 3.11
C ASP A 240 8.51 -15.81 1.60
N LEU A 241 8.10 -14.68 0.97
CA LEU A 241 8.38 -14.43 -0.45
C LEU A 241 9.88 -14.34 -0.72
N LYS A 242 10.64 -13.77 0.22
CA LYS A 242 12.10 -13.63 0.11
C LYS A 242 12.83 -14.94 0.31
N GLU A 243 12.35 -15.78 1.20
CA GLU A 243 12.95 -17.06 1.55
C GLU A 243 12.67 -18.13 0.50
N ASP A 244 11.41 -18.30 0.11
CA ASP A 244 10.99 -19.31 -0.86
C ASP A 244 9.83 -18.78 -1.72
N ILE A 245 10.20 -18.05 -2.77
CA ILE A 245 9.24 -17.49 -3.71
C ILE A 245 8.43 -18.59 -4.43
N LEU A 246 9.01 -19.74 -4.76
CA LEU A 246 8.30 -20.75 -5.56
C LEU A 246 7.15 -21.37 -4.77
N THR A 247 7.37 -21.69 -3.49
CA THR A 247 6.29 -22.14 -2.60
C THR A 247 5.19 -21.08 -2.45
N GLN A 248 5.55 -19.80 -2.31
CA GLN A 248 4.55 -18.73 -2.26
C GLN A 248 3.78 -18.55 -3.56
N LEU A 249 4.45 -18.69 -4.71
CA LEU A 249 3.81 -18.64 -6.03
C LEU A 249 2.87 -19.83 -6.25
N GLN A 250 3.20 -21.02 -5.76
CA GLN A 250 2.29 -22.18 -5.78
C GLN A 250 1.05 -21.94 -4.93
N ARG A 251 1.20 -21.37 -3.72
CA ARG A 251 0.07 -20.96 -2.87
C ARG A 251 -0.82 -19.93 -3.57
N LEU A 252 -0.22 -18.92 -4.20
CA LEU A 252 -0.94 -17.93 -5.01
C LEU A 252 -1.63 -18.57 -6.21
N ASN A 253 -0.99 -19.50 -6.91
CA ASN A 253 -1.55 -20.17 -8.08
C ASN A 253 -2.81 -20.98 -7.70
N ALA A 254 -2.75 -21.68 -6.56
CA ALA A 254 -3.90 -22.40 -6.01
C ALA A 254 -5.01 -21.44 -5.56
N PHE A 255 -4.67 -20.38 -4.80
CA PHE A 255 -5.63 -19.41 -4.30
C PHE A 255 -6.31 -18.61 -5.42
N LEU A 256 -5.55 -18.20 -6.44
CA LEU A 256 -6.06 -17.42 -7.58
C LEU A 256 -6.68 -18.29 -8.67
N GLU A 257 -6.49 -19.61 -8.61
CA GLU A 257 -6.95 -20.59 -9.61
C GLU A 257 -6.41 -20.30 -11.02
N THR A 258 -5.15 -19.87 -11.12
CA THR A 258 -4.54 -19.48 -12.40
C THR A 258 -4.08 -20.67 -13.25
N ASN A 259 -4.05 -21.88 -12.70
CA ASN A 259 -3.64 -23.13 -13.38
C ASN A 259 -2.27 -23.06 -14.08
N LEU A 260 -1.36 -22.25 -13.56
CA LEU A 260 -0.02 -22.12 -14.11
C LEU A 260 0.82 -23.37 -13.83
N THR A 261 1.65 -23.76 -14.78
CA THR A 261 2.63 -24.84 -14.62
C THR A 261 3.82 -24.39 -13.76
N GLU A 262 4.60 -25.35 -13.27
CA GLU A 262 5.83 -25.05 -12.52
C GLU A 262 6.81 -24.18 -13.32
N ASP A 263 7.01 -24.47 -14.61
CA ASP A 263 7.84 -23.66 -15.51
C ASP A 263 7.31 -22.22 -15.66
N GLN A 264 5.99 -22.05 -15.69
CA GLN A 264 5.35 -20.73 -15.72
C GLN A 264 5.57 -19.97 -14.41
N LEU A 265 5.47 -20.63 -13.25
CA LEU A 265 5.77 -20.03 -11.96
C LEU A 265 7.25 -19.65 -11.85
N LEU A 266 8.16 -20.48 -12.36
CA LEU A 266 9.60 -20.16 -12.40
C LEU A 266 9.88 -18.91 -13.23
N LYS A 267 9.20 -18.73 -14.37
CA LYS A 267 9.30 -17.50 -15.18
C LYS A 267 8.80 -16.27 -14.42
N VAL A 268 7.71 -16.40 -13.67
CA VAL A 268 7.22 -15.31 -12.79
C VAL A 268 8.26 -14.98 -11.71
N ALA A 269 8.83 -15.99 -11.05
CA ALA A 269 9.87 -15.79 -10.04
C ALA A 269 11.10 -15.06 -10.60
N GLN A 270 11.59 -15.48 -11.77
CA GLN A 270 12.72 -14.84 -12.46
C GLN A 270 12.43 -13.39 -12.85
N HIS A 271 11.24 -13.13 -13.42
CA HIS A 271 10.80 -11.79 -13.81
C HIS A 271 10.61 -10.85 -12.61
N THR A 272 10.28 -11.39 -11.44
CA THR A 272 9.99 -10.60 -10.24
C THR A 272 11.14 -10.60 -9.23
N THR A 273 12.36 -10.96 -9.64
CA THR A 273 13.57 -10.80 -8.82
C THR A 273 13.79 -9.33 -8.44
N PHE A 274 14.50 -9.09 -7.34
CA PHE A 274 14.83 -7.73 -6.92
C PHE A 274 15.54 -6.94 -8.02
N GLU A 275 16.52 -7.55 -8.69
CA GLU A 275 17.26 -6.92 -9.79
C GLU A 275 16.34 -6.55 -10.96
N SER A 276 15.47 -7.47 -11.39
CA SER A 276 14.48 -7.19 -12.45
C SER A 276 13.54 -6.05 -12.07
N MET A 277 13.00 -6.07 -10.84
CA MET A 277 12.11 -5.02 -10.32
C MET A 277 12.83 -3.67 -10.22
N LYS A 278 14.07 -3.66 -9.74
CA LYS A 278 14.91 -2.46 -9.58
C LYS A 278 15.22 -1.80 -10.91
N ASN A 279 15.46 -2.59 -11.95
CA ASN A 279 15.84 -2.12 -13.28
C ASN A 279 14.63 -1.89 -14.22
N SER A 280 13.41 -2.20 -13.78
CA SER A 280 12.22 -2.05 -14.60
C SER A 280 11.74 -0.59 -14.70
N SER A 281 11.62 -0.07 -15.92
CA SER A 281 11.10 1.27 -16.20
C SER A 281 9.58 1.39 -16.01
N THR A 282 8.83 0.30 -15.91
CA THR A 282 7.38 0.35 -15.62
C THR A 282 7.06 0.25 -14.13
N ILE A 283 8.08 0.01 -13.30
CA ILE A 283 7.96 -0.22 -11.85
C ILE A 283 8.80 0.78 -11.05
N ASN A 284 10.09 0.89 -11.35
CA ASN A 284 11.04 1.73 -10.63
C ASN A 284 11.45 2.97 -11.47
N ASN A 285 10.48 3.65 -12.08
CA ASN A 285 10.72 4.90 -12.80
C ASN A 285 10.85 6.10 -11.83
N THR A 286 11.81 6.03 -10.91
CA THR A 286 12.06 7.11 -9.93
C THR A 286 12.30 8.43 -10.63
N ALA A 287 13.12 8.44 -11.69
CA ALA A 287 13.43 9.66 -12.45
C ALA A 287 12.17 10.29 -13.06
N GLY A 288 11.30 9.50 -13.70
CA GLY A 288 10.03 9.98 -14.23
C GLY A 288 9.09 10.50 -13.16
N ALA A 289 9.03 9.84 -12.00
CA ALA A 289 8.23 10.30 -10.86
C ALA A 289 8.77 11.60 -10.23
N VAL A 290 10.10 11.80 -10.25
CA VAL A 290 10.73 13.08 -9.87
C VAL A 290 10.38 14.17 -10.89
N SER A 291 10.50 13.90 -12.18
CA SER A 291 10.13 14.85 -13.24
C SER A 291 8.64 15.23 -13.21
N ALA A 292 7.77 14.28 -12.86
CA ALA A 292 6.33 14.51 -12.70
C ALA A 292 5.96 15.16 -11.35
N GLY A 293 6.94 15.43 -10.48
CA GLY A 293 6.71 16.09 -9.20
C GLY A 293 6.14 15.20 -8.10
N PHE A 294 5.97 13.90 -8.31
CA PHE A 294 5.51 12.97 -7.27
C PHE A 294 6.60 12.62 -6.25
N PHE A 295 7.86 12.56 -6.68
CA PHE A 295 9.01 12.25 -5.82
C PHE A 295 9.97 13.43 -5.70
N LYS A 296 10.70 13.50 -4.58
CA LYS A 296 11.84 14.40 -4.39
C LYS A 296 13.07 13.83 -5.11
N ALA A 297 13.85 14.72 -5.72
CA ALA A 297 15.15 14.36 -6.25
C ALA A 297 16.13 14.02 -5.12
N ASN A 298 17.13 13.16 -5.40
CA ASN A 298 18.24 12.82 -4.50
C ASN A 298 17.87 12.12 -3.18
N GLU A 299 16.66 11.54 -3.06
CA GLU A 299 16.23 10.76 -1.89
C GLU A 299 16.37 9.23 -2.08
N GLY A 300 17.05 8.81 -3.16
CA GLY A 300 17.17 7.41 -3.55
C GLY A 300 16.00 6.93 -4.42
N ASP A 301 15.86 5.60 -4.52
CA ASP A 301 14.88 4.96 -5.42
C ASP A 301 13.68 4.36 -4.69
N PHE A 302 12.56 4.25 -5.42
CA PHE A 302 11.35 3.61 -4.93
C PHE A 302 11.57 2.13 -4.57
N VAL A 303 12.24 1.37 -5.46
CA VAL A 303 12.75 0.03 -5.18
C VAL A 303 14.15 0.18 -4.58
N ARG A 304 14.26 0.06 -3.25
CA ARG A 304 15.49 0.43 -2.51
C ARG A 304 16.51 -0.72 -2.37
N LYS A 305 16.27 -1.67 -1.47
CA LYS A 305 17.21 -2.78 -1.14
C LYS A 305 16.64 -4.20 -1.31
N GLY A 306 15.34 -4.42 -1.10
CA GLY A 306 14.72 -5.73 -1.30
C GLY A 306 15.21 -6.86 -0.38
N ILE A 307 15.62 -6.55 0.85
CA ILE A 307 16.14 -7.50 1.85
C ILE A 307 15.28 -7.52 3.13
N THR A 308 15.47 -8.56 3.94
CA THR A 308 14.95 -8.72 5.31
C THR A 308 16.07 -8.44 6.32
N GLY A 309 15.72 -7.98 7.52
CA GLY A 309 16.69 -7.70 8.59
C GLY A 309 17.49 -6.41 8.44
N ASP A 310 17.16 -5.53 7.47
CA ASP A 310 17.91 -4.28 7.27
C ASP A 310 17.77 -3.33 8.46
N TRP A 311 16.71 -3.48 9.25
CA TRP A 311 16.47 -2.70 10.47
C TRP A 311 17.63 -2.72 11.47
N GLN A 312 18.42 -3.79 11.51
CA GLN A 312 19.60 -3.89 12.38
C GLN A 312 20.67 -2.84 12.05
N ASN A 313 20.71 -2.33 10.82
CA ASN A 313 21.61 -1.26 10.40
C ASN A 313 21.13 0.14 10.81
N TYR A 314 19.92 0.26 11.35
CA TYR A 314 19.28 1.54 11.70
C TYR A 314 18.96 1.65 13.19
N PHE A 315 18.69 0.53 13.86
CA PHE A 315 18.18 0.55 15.22
C PHE A 315 19.31 0.63 16.23
N THR A 316 19.39 1.75 16.93
CA THR A 316 20.14 1.85 18.19
C THR A 316 19.40 1.12 19.31
N PRO A 317 20.06 0.81 20.45
CA PRO A 317 19.37 0.22 21.60
C PRO A 317 18.18 1.05 22.11
N GLU A 318 18.24 2.38 21.96
CA GLU A 318 17.15 3.28 22.34
C GLU A 318 15.97 3.19 21.37
N ILE A 319 16.23 3.16 20.06
CA ILE A 319 15.19 2.95 19.05
C ILE A 319 14.50 1.60 19.25
N GLU A 320 15.28 0.53 19.45
CA GLU A 320 14.72 -0.81 19.69
C GLU A 320 13.81 -0.81 20.92
N LYS A 321 14.25 -0.19 22.02
CA LYS A 321 13.42 -0.04 23.23
C LYS A 321 12.10 0.70 22.96
N ASN A 322 12.14 1.77 22.16
CA ASN A 322 10.94 2.54 21.80
C ASN A 322 9.99 1.70 20.92
N ILE A 323 10.52 0.97 19.96
CA ILE A 323 9.74 0.08 19.09
C ILE A 323 9.15 -1.09 19.88
N GLU A 324 9.89 -1.70 20.80
CA GLU A 324 9.35 -2.73 21.68
C GLU A 324 8.21 -2.21 22.57
N ALA A 325 8.37 -1.01 23.14
CA ALA A 325 7.34 -0.39 23.96
C ALA A 325 6.08 -0.11 23.12
N TRP A 326 6.25 0.39 21.89
CA TRP A 326 5.15 0.55 20.93
C TRP A 326 4.50 -0.80 20.57
N MET A 327 5.27 -1.85 20.27
CA MET A 327 4.72 -3.17 20.01
C MET A 327 3.95 -3.73 21.22
N LYS A 328 4.42 -3.48 22.45
CA LYS A 328 3.74 -3.89 23.69
C LYS A 328 2.39 -3.19 23.90
N LYS A 329 2.23 -1.93 23.46
CA LYS A 329 0.93 -1.20 23.44
C LYS A 329 -0.14 -1.93 22.63
N TRP A 330 0.28 -2.64 21.58
CA TRP A 330 -0.58 -3.40 20.66
C TRP A 330 -0.73 -4.88 21.03
N ASN A 331 -0.40 -5.27 22.27
CA ASN A 331 -0.69 -6.62 22.77
C ASN A 331 -2.22 -6.83 22.91
N PRO A 332 -2.75 -8.03 22.60
CA PRO A 332 -2.00 -9.26 22.28
C PRO A 332 -1.64 -9.41 20.80
N ILE A 333 -2.16 -8.56 19.89
CA ILE A 333 -2.04 -8.71 18.43
C ILE A 333 -0.59 -8.84 17.99
N SER A 334 0.29 -7.98 18.51
CA SER A 334 1.71 -7.96 18.16
C SER A 334 2.46 -9.25 18.53
N LYS A 335 1.89 -10.08 19.42
CA LYS A 335 2.38 -11.42 19.75
C LYS A 335 1.70 -12.53 18.97
N GLN A 336 0.48 -12.30 18.48
CA GLN A 336 -0.31 -13.32 17.77
C GLN A 336 0.12 -13.49 16.30
N VAL A 337 0.65 -12.44 15.68
CA VAL A 337 1.13 -12.50 14.30
C VAL A 337 2.58 -13.01 14.29
N PRO A 338 2.84 -14.20 13.73
CA PRO A 338 4.14 -14.87 13.82
C PRO A 338 5.13 -14.31 12.80
N PHE A 339 5.49 -13.04 12.92
CA PHE A 339 6.51 -12.46 12.05
C PHE A 339 7.82 -13.26 12.17
N LYS A 340 8.41 -13.60 11.02
CA LYS A 340 9.76 -14.18 11.02
C LYS A 340 10.76 -13.14 11.51
N TYR A 341 11.85 -13.64 12.11
CA TYR A 341 12.89 -12.83 12.75
C TYR A 341 12.39 -12.03 13.97
N ILE A 342 11.36 -12.51 14.67
CA ILE A 342 11.18 -12.17 16.08
C ILE A 342 12.43 -12.69 16.80
N LEU A 343 13.15 -11.80 17.50
CA LEU A 343 14.27 -12.23 18.32
C LEU A 343 13.75 -13.26 19.32
N ASN A 344 14.30 -14.47 19.27
CA ASN A 344 14.24 -15.34 20.43
C ASN A 344 15.03 -14.64 21.54
N ASP A 345 14.40 -14.54 22.71
CA ASP A 345 14.97 -13.94 23.94
C ASP A 345 16.37 -14.46 24.28
#